data_AF-A0A2S5E6G0-F1
#
_entry.id   AF-A0A2S5E6G0-F1
#
_cell.length_a   1.000
_cell.length_b   1.000
_cell.length_c   1.000
_cell.angle_alpha   90.00
_cell.angle_beta   90.00
_cell.angle_gamma   90.00
#
_symmetry.space_group_name_H-M   'P 1'
#
loop_
_entity.id
_entity.type
_entity.pdbx_description
1 polymer ?
#
loop_
_entity_poly.entity_id
_entity_poly.type
_entity_poly.pdbx_seq_one_letter_code
_entity_poly.pdbx_strand_id
1 'polypeptide(L)'
;MSLISRFFGRKEEPGNPVALVAAPDVENPLSVTVVFDGPLQVDIAALTAALRAYHPSMKQARVETEPTLEQVFGLAGWGNHVVRLVGFDAPYPSEALETCVAPAHYGQDLKQQVRASRSHVILYYAGHEANPLDQYVALAAVAGALAEQNGLAVLNEHAHTSLPAGVFNAKELGEESLEVLRDIPLNLFFCGFVKYEVEGVDGVWMRTYGADVFGLPDFAALAEGHHEGERYSGIFNNVMHYLLESGARMHAGETMQIGAETFMKLREPLEHEYYLQGPAQVLVAELISADQINR
;
A
#
# COMPACT_ATOMS: atom_id res chain seq x y z
N MET A 1 -31.75 0.12 -4.17
CA MET A 1 -30.67 1.14 -4.26
C MET A 1 -30.01 1.07 -5.64
N SER A 2 -29.77 2.23 -6.27
CA SER A 2 -28.91 2.32 -7.46
C SER A 2 -27.45 1.96 -7.13
N LEU A 3 -26.61 1.68 -8.13
CA LEU A 3 -25.19 1.46 -7.89
C LEU A 3 -24.53 2.69 -7.28
N ILE A 4 -24.84 3.89 -7.78
CA ILE A 4 -24.33 5.15 -7.24
C ILE A 4 -24.65 5.29 -5.74
N SER A 5 -25.88 4.98 -5.31
CA SER A 5 -26.27 5.04 -3.90
C SER A 5 -25.44 4.08 -3.03
N ARG A 6 -25.25 2.84 -3.50
CA ARG A 6 -24.43 1.81 -2.83
C ARG A 6 -22.94 2.14 -2.85
N PHE A 7 -22.46 2.77 -3.92
CA PHE A 7 -21.09 3.23 -4.06
C PHE A 7 -20.76 4.23 -2.95
N PHE A 8 -21.65 5.19 -2.69
CA PHE A 8 -21.48 6.16 -1.60
C PHE A 8 -21.92 5.66 -0.22
N GLY A 9 -22.32 4.39 -0.08
CA GLY A 9 -22.75 3.81 1.20
C GLY A 9 -23.99 4.52 1.79
N ARG A 10 -24.89 5.05 0.96
CA ARG A 10 -26.06 5.79 1.47
C ARG A 10 -27.03 4.84 2.18
N LYS A 11 -27.50 5.27 3.35
CA LYS A 11 -28.49 4.56 4.18
C LYS A 11 -29.89 4.71 3.57
N GLU A 12 -30.16 4.01 2.48
CA GLU A 12 -31.51 3.85 1.90
C GLU A 12 -32.10 2.47 2.31
N GLU A 13 -33.42 2.30 2.19
CA GLU A 13 -34.07 1.02 2.53
C GLU A 13 -33.37 -0.17 1.85
N PRO A 14 -33.22 -1.31 2.56
CA PRO A 14 -32.47 -2.45 2.08
C PRO A 14 -33.08 -2.95 0.76
N GLY A 15 -32.42 -2.61 -0.35
CA GLY A 15 -32.61 -3.31 -1.60
C GLY A 15 -32.08 -4.74 -1.51
N ASN A 16 -32.04 -5.44 -2.66
CA ASN A 16 -31.53 -6.80 -2.83
C ASN A 16 -30.39 -7.14 -1.83
N PRO A 17 -30.61 -8.05 -0.86
CA PRO A 17 -29.67 -8.34 0.24
C PRO A 17 -28.34 -8.96 -0.22
N VAL A 18 -28.20 -9.23 -1.52
CA VAL A 18 -27.02 -9.83 -2.16
C VAL A 18 -26.20 -8.80 -2.97
N ALA A 19 -26.59 -7.52 -2.94
CA ALA A 19 -25.89 -6.46 -3.67
C ALA A 19 -24.64 -5.99 -2.91
N LEU A 20 -23.55 -5.65 -3.62
CA LEU A 20 -22.37 -5.03 -3.01
C LEU A 20 -22.73 -3.64 -2.47
N VAL A 21 -22.44 -3.35 -1.21
CA VAL A 21 -22.70 -2.03 -0.61
C VAL A 21 -21.45 -1.56 0.10
N ALA A 22 -20.96 -0.37 -0.25
CA ALA A 22 -19.87 0.25 0.47
C ALA A 22 -20.31 0.58 1.91
N ALA A 23 -19.43 0.36 2.88
CA ALA A 23 -19.66 0.77 4.25
C ALA A 23 -19.95 2.29 4.29
N PRO A 24 -20.97 2.72 5.05
CA PRO A 24 -21.23 4.13 5.28
C PRO A 24 -20.07 4.73 6.07
N ASP A 25 -19.85 6.04 5.91
CA ASP A 25 -19.05 6.84 6.84
C ASP A 25 -17.54 6.47 6.92
N VAL A 26 -16.96 5.83 5.89
CA VAL A 26 -15.49 5.65 5.78
C VAL A 26 -14.84 6.96 5.34
N GLU A 27 -14.31 7.71 6.29
CA GLU A 27 -13.48 8.91 6.05
C GLU A 27 -12.06 8.48 5.66
N ASN A 28 -11.55 8.98 4.53
CA ASN A 28 -10.21 8.67 3.99
C ASN A 28 -9.91 7.17 3.86
N PRO A 29 -10.65 6.43 3.01
CA PRO A 29 -10.40 5.00 2.80
C PRO A 29 -8.99 4.74 2.27
N LEU A 30 -8.40 3.62 2.69
CA LEU A 30 -7.15 3.13 2.09
C LEU A 30 -7.31 2.99 0.59
N SER A 31 -6.28 3.35 -0.15
CA SER A 31 -6.30 3.30 -1.60
C SER A 31 -4.99 2.85 -2.20
N VAL A 32 -5.11 2.25 -3.37
CA VAL A 32 -3.99 1.95 -4.27
C VAL A 32 -4.43 2.25 -5.70
N THR A 33 -3.48 2.55 -6.57
CA THR A 33 -3.77 2.89 -7.98
C THR A 33 -3.10 1.92 -8.91
N VAL A 34 -3.84 1.34 -9.86
CA VAL A 34 -3.27 0.56 -10.96
C VAL A 34 -3.14 1.44 -12.19
N VAL A 35 -1.96 1.50 -12.79
CA VAL A 35 -1.69 2.27 -14.02
C VAL A 35 -1.61 1.35 -15.26
N PHE A 36 -1.97 1.89 -16.43
CA PHE A 36 -2.03 1.14 -17.69
C PHE A 36 -1.38 1.94 -18.83
N ASP A 37 -0.74 1.25 -19.78
CA ASP A 37 -0.07 1.87 -20.94
C ASP A 37 -1.05 2.52 -21.94
N GLY A 38 -2.23 1.93 -22.08
CA GLY A 38 -3.21 2.28 -23.12
C GLY A 38 -4.48 2.96 -22.61
N PRO A 39 -5.48 3.14 -23.49
CA PRO A 39 -6.82 3.57 -23.08
C PRO A 39 -7.40 2.63 -22.04
N LEU A 40 -8.19 3.18 -21.12
CA LEU A 40 -8.77 2.36 -20.05
C LEU A 40 -9.81 1.38 -20.62
N GLN A 41 -9.49 0.09 -20.59
CA GLN A 41 -10.40 -0.98 -20.97
C GLN A 41 -10.40 -2.04 -19.88
N VAL A 42 -11.48 -2.09 -19.09
CA VAL A 42 -11.68 -3.11 -18.07
C VAL A 42 -12.86 -3.99 -18.49
N ASP A 43 -12.57 -5.24 -18.85
CA ASP A 43 -13.58 -6.25 -19.04
C ASP A 43 -14.07 -6.73 -17.68
N ILE A 44 -15.31 -6.35 -17.35
CA ILE A 44 -15.95 -6.65 -16.06
C ILE A 44 -16.21 -8.14 -15.87
N ALA A 45 -16.51 -8.86 -16.95
CA ALA A 45 -16.72 -10.31 -16.89
C ALA A 45 -15.39 -11.02 -16.65
N ALA A 46 -14.34 -10.61 -17.35
CA ALA A 46 -12.98 -11.13 -17.12
C ALA A 46 -12.47 -10.79 -15.72
N LEU A 47 -12.70 -9.56 -15.23
CA LEU A 47 -12.29 -9.14 -13.88
C LEU A 47 -13.03 -9.96 -12.82
N THR A 48 -14.33 -10.18 -12.99
CA THR A 48 -15.12 -11.03 -12.10
C THR A 48 -14.59 -12.47 -12.11
N ALA A 49 -14.25 -13.01 -13.28
CA ALA A 49 -13.69 -14.35 -13.40
C ALA A 49 -12.32 -14.47 -12.73
N ALA A 50 -11.43 -13.49 -12.94
CA ALA A 50 -10.11 -13.42 -12.32
C ALA A 50 -10.23 -13.38 -10.78
N LEU A 51 -11.11 -12.52 -10.23
CA LEU A 51 -11.35 -12.46 -8.79
C LEU A 51 -11.89 -13.78 -8.23
N ARG A 52 -12.79 -14.46 -8.95
CA ARG A 52 -13.32 -15.76 -8.50
C ARG A 52 -12.29 -16.87 -8.50
N ALA A 53 -11.31 -16.77 -9.40
CA ALA A 53 -10.20 -17.70 -9.49
C ALA A 53 -9.05 -17.36 -8.53
N TYR A 54 -9.01 -16.14 -7.99
CA TYR A 54 -7.89 -15.61 -7.21
C TYR A 54 -7.58 -16.42 -5.94
N HIS A 55 -8.63 -16.79 -5.19
CA HIS A 55 -8.52 -17.57 -3.96
C HIS A 55 -9.82 -18.34 -3.67
N PRO A 56 -9.81 -19.51 -3.01
CA PRO A 56 -11.03 -20.28 -2.72
C PRO A 56 -12.14 -19.52 -1.98
N SER A 57 -11.80 -18.57 -1.11
CA SER A 57 -12.79 -17.71 -0.41
C SER A 57 -13.49 -16.72 -1.34
N MET A 58 -12.93 -16.45 -2.52
CA MET A 58 -13.41 -15.46 -3.49
C MET A 58 -14.30 -16.07 -4.57
N LYS A 59 -14.67 -17.36 -4.50
CA LYS A 59 -15.52 -18.04 -5.51
C LYS A 59 -16.85 -17.33 -5.81
N GLN A 60 -17.36 -16.56 -4.86
CA GLN A 60 -18.60 -15.77 -5.00
C GLN A 60 -18.36 -14.29 -5.30
N ALA A 61 -17.12 -13.90 -5.60
CA ALA A 61 -16.76 -12.52 -5.91
C ALA A 61 -17.58 -11.96 -7.07
N ARG A 62 -17.81 -10.65 -7.01
CA ARG A 62 -18.62 -9.91 -7.98
C ARG A 62 -17.93 -8.61 -8.32
N VAL A 63 -18.15 -8.16 -9.54
CA VAL A 63 -17.87 -6.80 -9.98
C VAL A 63 -19.15 -6.23 -10.57
N GLU A 64 -19.53 -5.05 -10.11
CA GLU A 64 -20.71 -4.33 -10.53
C GLU A 64 -20.31 -2.91 -10.97
N THR A 65 -20.63 -2.51 -12.19
CA THR A 65 -20.33 -1.17 -12.73
C THR A 65 -21.59 -0.43 -13.14
N GLU A 66 -21.50 0.90 -13.23
CA GLU A 66 -22.60 1.74 -13.72
C GLU A 66 -22.53 1.82 -15.24
N PRO A 67 -23.37 1.08 -16.00
CA PRO A 67 -23.27 1.02 -17.45
C PRO A 67 -23.56 2.36 -18.14
N THR A 68 -24.18 3.32 -17.44
CA THR A 68 -24.45 4.66 -17.99
C THR A 68 -23.24 5.59 -17.93
N LEU A 69 -22.17 5.21 -17.24
CA LEU A 69 -20.93 5.98 -17.15
C LEU A 69 -19.90 5.41 -18.13
N GLU A 70 -19.27 6.28 -18.91
CA GLU A 70 -18.19 5.89 -19.82
C GLU A 70 -16.91 5.46 -19.06
N GLN A 71 -16.71 6.03 -17.87
CA GLN A 71 -15.59 5.71 -16.98
C GLN A 71 -15.89 4.44 -16.17
N VAL A 72 -14.85 3.68 -15.85
CA VAL A 72 -14.98 2.53 -14.93
C VAL A 72 -15.37 3.07 -13.56
N PHE A 73 -16.64 2.91 -13.22
CA PHE A 73 -17.18 3.34 -11.93
C PHE A 73 -17.99 2.18 -11.35
N GLY A 74 -17.48 1.57 -10.29
CA GLY A 74 -18.06 0.33 -9.80
C GLY A 74 -17.58 -0.15 -8.44
N LEU A 75 -18.06 -1.33 -8.08
CA LEU A 75 -17.76 -2.05 -6.86
C LEU A 75 -17.28 -3.45 -7.21
N ALA A 76 -16.18 -3.89 -6.61
CA ALA A 76 -15.77 -5.28 -6.54
C ALA A 76 -15.91 -5.75 -5.09
N GLY A 77 -16.27 -7.02 -4.86
CA GLY A 77 -16.38 -7.50 -3.48
C GLY A 77 -16.68 -8.98 -3.32
N TRP A 78 -16.38 -9.47 -2.12
CA TRP A 78 -16.60 -10.83 -1.63
C TRP A 78 -16.62 -10.81 -0.10
N GLY A 79 -17.45 -11.65 0.53
CA GLY A 79 -17.56 -11.68 1.99
C GLY A 79 -17.81 -10.27 2.57
N ASN A 80 -16.93 -9.83 3.46
CA ASN A 80 -16.98 -8.51 4.08
C ASN A 80 -16.22 -7.42 3.29
N HIS A 81 -15.47 -7.79 2.25
CA HIS A 81 -14.66 -6.86 1.48
C HIS A 81 -15.47 -6.26 0.34
N VAL A 82 -15.36 -4.94 0.22
CA VAL A 82 -15.86 -4.16 -0.90
C VAL A 82 -14.77 -3.17 -1.29
N VAL A 83 -14.51 -3.05 -2.58
CA VAL A 83 -13.53 -2.14 -3.16
C VAL A 83 -14.25 -1.30 -4.21
N ARG A 84 -14.16 0.03 -4.09
CA ARG A 84 -14.62 0.96 -5.10
C ARG A 84 -13.57 1.07 -6.20
N LEU A 85 -14.03 1.01 -7.45
CA LEU A 85 -13.20 1.21 -8.63
C LEU A 85 -13.58 2.55 -9.26
N VAL A 86 -12.58 3.42 -9.43
CA VAL A 86 -12.72 4.68 -10.14
C VAL A 86 -11.63 4.77 -11.20
N GLY A 87 -12.04 4.62 -12.45
CA GLY A 87 -11.15 4.61 -13.60
C GLY A 87 -11.14 5.92 -14.36
N PHE A 88 -9.95 6.30 -14.80
CA PHE A 88 -9.70 7.50 -15.57
C PHE A 88 -8.95 7.13 -16.84
N ASP A 89 -9.51 7.52 -17.99
CA ASP A 89 -8.82 7.44 -19.28
C ASP A 89 -7.88 8.65 -19.45
N ALA A 90 -7.00 8.84 -18.47
CA ALA A 90 -6.02 9.91 -18.41
C ALA A 90 -4.78 9.48 -17.60
N PRO A 91 -3.60 10.04 -17.86
CA PRO A 91 -2.40 9.77 -17.07
C PRO A 91 -2.60 10.08 -15.59
N TYR A 92 -1.92 9.32 -14.72
CA TYR A 92 -1.86 9.66 -13.30
C TYR A 92 -1.08 10.98 -13.10
N PRO A 93 -1.40 11.80 -12.08
CA PRO A 93 -0.64 13.01 -11.80
C PRO A 93 0.86 12.72 -11.67
N SER A 94 1.68 13.42 -12.46
CA SER A 94 3.10 13.08 -12.62
C SER A 94 3.90 13.19 -11.33
N GLU A 95 3.60 14.17 -10.48
CA GLU A 95 4.27 14.37 -9.20
C GLU A 95 4.01 13.20 -8.24
N ALA A 96 2.73 12.82 -8.07
CA ALA A 96 2.34 11.67 -7.25
C ALA A 96 2.90 10.34 -7.81
N LEU A 97 2.93 10.21 -9.14
CA LEU A 97 3.55 9.06 -9.82
C LEU A 97 5.05 8.97 -9.49
N GLU A 98 5.79 10.07 -9.62
CA GLU A 98 7.24 10.06 -9.35
C GLU A 98 7.56 9.73 -7.89
N THR A 99 6.77 10.24 -6.93
CA THR A 99 6.91 9.88 -5.51
C THR A 99 6.86 8.37 -5.29
N CYS A 100 6.07 7.63 -6.08
CA CYS A 100 5.94 6.18 -5.97
C CYS A 100 6.96 5.40 -6.83
N VAL A 101 7.31 5.92 -8.00
CA VAL A 101 8.07 5.20 -9.03
C VAL A 101 9.57 5.41 -8.91
N ALA A 102 10.00 6.63 -8.55
CA ALA A 102 11.41 6.94 -8.37
C ALA A 102 12.07 6.00 -7.33
N PRO A 103 11.51 5.80 -6.12
CA PRO A 103 12.14 4.93 -5.11
C PRO A 103 11.93 3.44 -5.33
N ALA A 104 10.97 3.03 -6.18
CA ALA A 104 10.58 1.63 -6.31
C ALA A 104 11.69 0.70 -6.81
N HIS A 105 11.66 -0.55 -6.37
CA HIS A 105 12.70 -1.55 -6.62
C HIS A 105 12.42 -2.45 -7.84
N TYR A 106 12.14 -1.85 -8.99
CA TYR A 106 12.03 -2.57 -10.28
C TYR A 106 12.78 -1.85 -11.41
N GLY A 107 13.00 -2.57 -12.52
CA GLY A 107 13.87 -2.16 -13.62
C GLY A 107 13.46 -0.83 -14.28
N GLN A 108 14.45 -0.10 -14.81
CA GLN A 108 14.25 1.22 -15.41
C GLN A 108 13.30 1.20 -16.62
N ASP A 109 13.31 0.12 -17.41
CA ASP A 109 12.42 -0.02 -18.56
C ASP A 109 10.94 0.01 -18.13
N LEU A 110 10.60 -0.73 -17.07
CA LEU A 110 9.24 -0.71 -16.53
C LEU A 110 8.92 0.64 -15.89
N LYS A 111 9.87 1.30 -15.20
CA LYS A 111 9.66 2.66 -14.69
C LYS A 111 9.32 3.65 -15.80
N GLN A 112 9.99 3.55 -16.95
CA GLN A 112 9.69 4.39 -18.12
C GLN A 112 8.30 4.10 -18.69
N GLN A 113 7.89 2.82 -18.77
CA GLN A 113 6.54 2.45 -19.19
C GLN A 113 5.48 3.01 -18.24
N VAL A 114 5.70 2.90 -16.92
CA VAL A 114 4.80 3.46 -15.90
C VAL A 114 4.69 4.98 -16.04
N ARG A 115 5.80 5.70 -16.26
CA ARG A 115 5.79 7.14 -16.53
C ARG A 115 5.05 7.52 -17.81
N ALA A 116 5.05 6.65 -18.80
CA ALA A 116 4.36 6.83 -20.08
C ALA A 116 2.89 6.35 -20.04
N SER A 117 2.42 5.84 -18.89
CA SER A 117 1.05 5.36 -18.72
C SER A 117 0.00 6.42 -19.09
N ARG A 118 -1.13 5.95 -19.61
CA ARG A 118 -2.16 6.80 -20.22
C ARG A 118 -3.50 6.72 -19.53
N SER A 119 -3.69 5.73 -18.67
CA SER A 119 -4.90 5.57 -17.88
C SER A 119 -4.58 4.92 -16.54
N HIS A 120 -5.53 5.03 -15.60
CA HIS A 120 -5.39 4.45 -14.28
C HIS A 120 -6.74 4.11 -13.65
N VAL A 121 -6.73 3.19 -12.69
CA VAL A 121 -7.87 2.87 -11.82
C VAL A 121 -7.43 3.03 -10.38
N ILE A 122 -8.13 3.90 -9.65
CA ILE A 122 -7.97 4.04 -8.21
C ILE A 122 -8.92 3.07 -7.53
N LEU A 123 -8.35 2.26 -6.64
CA LEU A 123 -9.05 1.28 -5.82
C LEU A 123 -9.16 1.85 -4.41
N TYR A 124 -10.37 2.06 -3.90
CA TYR A 124 -10.59 2.49 -2.52
C TYR A 124 -11.24 1.38 -1.72
N TYR A 125 -10.69 1.04 -0.57
CA TYR A 125 -11.32 0.09 0.32
C TYR A 125 -12.61 0.69 0.88
N ALA A 126 -13.70 -0.06 0.80
CA ALA A 126 -15.02 0.40 1.23
C ALA A 126 -15.85 -0.75 1.83
N GLY A 127 -15.21 -1.82 2.28
CA GLY A 127 -15.87 -2.95 2.93
C GLY A 127 -16.05 -2.70 4.43
N HIS A 128 -16.33 -3.78 5.15
CA HIS A 128 -16.63 -3.77 6.58
C HIS A 128 -15.49 -4.36 7.43
N GLU A 129 -14.35 -4.70 6.83
CA GLU A 129 -13.16 -5.13 7.56
C GLU A 129 -12.53 -3.93 8.29
N ALA A 130 -12.16 -4.13 9.55
CA ALA A 130 -11.52 -3.11 10.38
C ALA A 130 -10.00 -3.21 10.35
N ASN A 131 -9.42 -4.39 10.11
CA ASN A 131 -7.98 -4.58 10.07
C ASN A 131 -7.36 -3.95 8.81
N PRO A 132 -6.49 -2.93 8.92
CA PRO A 132 -5.89 -2.27 7.76
C PRO A 132 -5.07 -3.20 6.86
N LEU A 133 -4.43 -4.24 7.42
CA LEU A 133 -3.68 -5.21 6.62
C LEU A 133 -4.62 -6.01 5.72
N ASP A 134 -5.74 -6.47 6.25
CA ASP A 134 -6.74 -7.22 5.48
C ASP A 134 -7.46 -6.31 4.46
N GLN A 135 -7.60 -5.01 4.74
CA GLN A 135 -8.07 -4.02 3.76
C GLN A 135 -7.09 -3.88 2.59
N TYR A 136 -5.79 -3.73 2.88
CA TYR A 136 -4.76 -3.66 1.85
C TYR A 136 -4.62 -4.96 1.06
N VAL A 137 -4.74 -6.13 1.70
CA VAL A 137 -4.76 -7.43 1.02
C VAL A 137 -5.94 -7.51 0.04
N ALA A 138 -7.12 -7.00 0.41
CA ALA A 138 -8.25 -6.94 -0.50
C ALA A 138 -8.00 -6.00 -1.69
N LEU A 139 -7.37 -4.83 -1.45
CA LEU A 139 -6.97 -3.92 -2.52
C LEU A 139 -5.95 -4.56 -3.46
N ALA A 140 -4.93 -5.22 -2.91
CA ALA A 140 -3.89 -5.94 -3.64
C ALA A 140 -4.47 -7.07 -4.49
N ALA A 141 -5.44 -7.83 -3.98
CA ALA A 141 -6.11 -8.88 -4.74
C ALA A 141 -6.88 -8.33 -5.95
N VAL A 142 -7.59 -7.20 -5.79
CA VAL A 142 -8.26 -6.52 -6.91
C VAL A 142 -7.25 -5.97 -7.91
N ALA A 143 -6.15 -5.38 -7.43
CA ALA A 143 -5.06 -4.91 -8.30
C ALA A 143 -4.40 -6.05 -9.09
N GLY A 144 -4.20 -7.21 -8.45
CA GLY A 144 -3.70 -8.43 -9.08
C GLY A 144 -4.61 -8.98 -10.17
N ALA A 145 -5.93 -8.91 -9.97
CA ALA A 145 -6.90 -9.26 -11.01
C ALA A 145 -6.90 -8.27 -12.18
N LEU A 146 -6.66 -6.97 -11.92
CA LEU A 146 -6.46 -5.95 -12.96
C LEU A 146 -5.12 -6.12 -13.70
N ALA A 147 -4.11 -6.72 -13.06
CA ALA A 147 -2.84 -7.04 -13.72
C ALA A 147 -3.05 -7.99 -14.92
N GLU A 148 -4.03 -8.89 -14.86
CA GLU A 148 -4.41 -9.76 -15.99
C GLU A 148 -5.00 -9.00 -17.18
N GLN A 149 -5.36 -7.73 -16.98
CA GLN A 149 -5.92 -6.83 -17.99
C GLN A 149 -4.94 -5.73 -18.38
N ASN A 150 -3.64 -6.04 -18.42
CA ASN A 150 -2.56 -5.14 -18.81
C ASN A 150 -2.24 -4.02 -17.79
N GLY A 151 -2.57 -4.21 -16.52
CA GLY A 151 -2.03 -3.36 -15.45
C GLY A 151 -0.50 -3.45 -15.44
N LEU A 152 0.18 -2.30 -15.39
CA LEU A 152 1.65 -2.22 -15.41
C LEU A 152 2.23 -2.27 -14.00
N ALA A 153 1.73 -1.40 -13.13
CA ALA A 153 2.20 -1.24 -11.76
C ALA A 153 1.05 -0.85 -10.85
N VAL A 154 1.19 -1.19 -9.57
CA VAL A 154 0.31 -0.76 -8.49
C VAL A 154 1.07 0.26 -7.65
N LEU A 155 0.51 1.45 -7.50
CA LEU A 155 1.03 2.54 -6.72
C LEU A 155 0.34 2.57 -5.36
N ASN A 156 1.11 2.76 -4.30
CA ASN A 156 0.61 3.13 -2.99
C ASN A 156 1.19 4.51 -2.65
N GLU A 157 0.40 5.54 -2.92
CA GLU A 157 0.81 6.93 -2.77
C GLU A 157 1.09 7.29 -1.31
N HIS A 158 0.25 6.80 -0.39
CA HIS A 158 0.44 7.01 1.06
C HIS A 158 1.76 6.43 1.56
N ALA A 159 2.17 5.30 0.98
CA ALA A 159 3.40 4.59 1.30
C ALA A 159 4.61 5.01 0.44
N HIS A 160 4.45 5.97 -0.48
CA HIS A 160 5.53 6.43 -1.37
C HIS A 160 6.22 5.28 -2.14
N THR A 161 5.47 4.27 -2.56
CA THR A 161 6.04 3.09 -3.21
C THR A 161 5.15 2.55 -4.31
N SER A 162 5.72 1.69 -5.13
CA SER A 162 5.00 0.94 -6.15
C SER A 162 5.65 -0.41 -6.40
N LEU A 163 4.86 -1.35 -6.92
CA LEU A 163 5.33 -2.65 -7.38
C LEU A 163 4.78 -2.95 -8.78
N PRO A 164 5.47 -3.78 -9.59
CA PRO A 164 4.91 -4.30 -10.83
C PRO A 164 3.59 -5.01 -10.54
N ALA A 165 2.57 -4.78 -11.37
CA ALA A 165 1.24 -5.33 -11.11
C ALA A 165 1.22 -6.87 -11.10
N GLY A 166 2.13 -7.49 -11.86
CA GLY A 166 2.34 -8.94 -11.86
C GLY A 166 2.71 -9.53 -10.50
N VAL A 167 3.30 -8.76 -9.57
CA VAL A 167 3.61 -9.22 -8.21
C VAL A 167 2.35 -9.64 -7.44
N PHE A 168 1.21 -9.04 -7.77
CA PHE A 168 -0.07 -9.33 -7.13
C PHE A 168 -0.89 -10.39 -7.88
N ASN A 169 -0.36 -10.95 -8.97
CA ASN A 169 -1.11 -11.90 -9.79
C ASN A 169 -1.28 -13.24 -9.06
N ALA A 170 -2.50 -13.78 -9.03
CA ALA A 170 -2.80 -15.06 -8.36
C ALA A 170 -1.98 -16.24 -8.88
N LYS A 171 -1.60 -16.27 -10.17
CA LYS A 171 -0.79 -17.34 -10.76
C LYS A 171 0.63 -17.35 -10.21
N GLU A 172 1.18 -16.17 -9.92
CA GLU A 172 2.51 -16.02 -9.32
C GLU A 172 2.47 -16.34 -7.82
N LEU A 173 1.37 -16.00 -7.14
CA LEU A 173 1.19 -16.19 -5.70
C LEU A 173 0.76 -17.61 -5.31
N GLY A 174 0.10 -18.36 -6.19
CA GLY A 174 -0.33 -19.73 -5.95
C GLY A 174 -1.66 -19.87 -5.19
N GLU A 175 -1.92 -21.05 -4.63
CA GLU A 175 -3.21 -21.37 -3.98
C GLU A 175 -3.44 -20.61 -2.66
N GLU A 176 -2.36 -20.22 -1.97
CA GLU A 176 -2.35 -19.46 -0.71
C GLU A 176 -2.17 -17.95 -0.98
N SER A 177 -2.75 -17.46 -2.09
CA SER A 177 -2.48 -16.11 -2.60
C SER A 177 -2.75 -14.99 -1.59
N LEU A 178 -3.80 -15.11 -0.78
CA LEU A 178 -4.14 -14.10 0.23
C LEU A 178 -3.22 -14.15 1.45
N GLU A 179 -2.76 -15.34 1.84
CA GLU A 179 -1.79 -15.56 2.90
C GLU A 179 -0.43 -14.98 2.48
N VAL A 180 0.03 -15.29 1.26
CA VAL A 180 1.27 -14.72 0.72
C VAL A 180 1.20 -13.19 0.68
N LEU A 181 0.07 -12.60 0.27
CA LEU A 181 -0.11 -11.15 0.31
C LEU A 181 -0.08 -10.56 1.72
N ARG A 182 -0.54 -11.31 2.72
CA ARG A 182 -0.51 -10.87 4.13
C ARG A 182 0.90 -10.93 4.71
N ASP A 183 1.71 -11.86 4.22
CA ASP A 183 3.05 -12.14 4.72
C ASP A 183 4.15 -11.39 3.95
N ILE A 184 3.82 -10.61 2.91
CA ILE A 184 4.83 -9.75 2.28
C ILE A 184 5.38 -8.77 3.33
N PRO A 185 6.68 -8.43 3.27
CA PRO A 185 7.26 -7.43 4.16
C PRO A 185 6.42 -6.15 4.12
N LEU A 186 5.98 -5.65 5.29
CA LEU A 186 5.17 -4.44 5.39
C LEU A 186 5.80 -3.30 4.59
N ASN A 187 7.12 -3.15 4.70
CA ASN A 187 7.86 -2.07 4.07
C ASN A 187 8.09 -2.21 2.55
N LEU A 188 7.70 -3.35 1.97
CA LEU A 188 7.80 -3.55 0.53
C LEU A 188 6.71 -2.78 -0.20
N PHE A 189 5.49 -2.75 0.34
CA PHE A 189 4.34 -2.14 -0.33
C PHE A 189 3.38 -1.36 0.58
N PHE A 190 3.18 -1.77 1.82
CA PHE A 190 2.19 -1.17 2.71
C PHE A 190 2.75 0.01 3.53
N CYS A 191 4.04 -0.06 3.90
CA CYS A 191 4.79 0.94 4.67
C CYS A 191 6.10 1.32 3.97
N GLY A 192 6.02 1.83 2.74
CA GLY A 192 7.09 1.82 1.74
C GLY A 192 8.43 2.37 2.22
N PHE A 193 9.51 1.75 1.75
CA PHE A 193 10.88 2.05 2.17
C PHE A 193 11.62 2.87 1.10
N VAL A 194 11.92 4.13 1.42
CA VAL A 194 12.52 5.11 0.50
C VAL A 194 13.95 5.43 0.94
N LYS A 195 14.84 5.49 -0.04
CA LYS A 195 16.24 5.92 0.15
C LYS A 195 16.43 7.27 -0.53
N TYR A 196 16.99 8.24 0.18
CA TYR A 196 17.31 9.54 -0.42
C TYR A 196 18.51 10.21 0.24
N GLU A 197 19.19 11.03 -0.55
CA GLU A 197 20.28 11.91 -0.11
C GLU A 197 19.70 13.30 0.14
N VAL A 198 20.29 14.01 1.11
CA VAL A 198 19.94 15.40 1.39
C VAL A 198 21.19 16.24 1.19
N GLU A 199 21.05 17.34 0.44
CA GLU A 199 22.15 18.26 0.18
C GLU A 199 22.77 18.74 1.51
N GLY A 200 24.09 18.58 1.64
CA GLY A 200 24.83 18.99 2.84
C GLY A 200 24.79 17.99 4.00
N VAL A 201 24.20 16.80 3.83
CA VAL A 201 24.23 15.70 4.81
C VAL A 201 25.05 14.55 4.25
N ASP A 202 26.07 14.12 4.98
CA ASP A 202 26.84 12.93 4.62
C ASP A 202 26.05 11.66 4.94
N GLY A 203 25.81 10.82 3.93
CA GLY A 203 25.11 9.55 4.06
C GLY A 203 23.80 9.50 3.28
N VAL A 204 23.02 8.44 3.52
CA VAL A 204 21.74 8.19 2.85
C VAL A 204 20.67 7.96 3.90
N TRP A 205 19.59 8.73 3.83
CA TRP A 205 18.42 8.51 4.66
C TRP A 205 17.63 7.30 4.15
N MET A 206 17.33 6.41 5.09
CA MET A 206 16.46 5.25 4.91
C MET A 206 15.18 5.54 5.68
N ARG A 207 14.03 5.66 5.01
CA ARG A 207 12.78 6.07 5.66
C ARG A 207 11.60 5.21 5.24
N THR A 208 10.75 4.85 6.20
CA THR A 208 9.43 4.26 5.92
C THR A 208 8.37 5.34 5.75
N TYR A 209 7.31 5.03 5.00
CA TYR A 209 6.14 5.88 4.83
C TYR A 209 4.86 5.06 4.95
N GLY A 210 3.86 5.58 5.64
CA GLY A 210 2.50 5.04 5.68
C GLY A 210 2.20 4.07 6.83
N ALA A 211 3.12 3.97 7.80
CA ALA A 211 2.93 3.13 8.99
C ALA A 211 1.80 3.60 9.91
N ASP A 212 1.39 4.87 9.81
CA ASP A 212 0.30 5.48 10.57
C ASP A 212 -1.05 4.80 10.34
N VAL A 213 -1.28 4.23 9.14
CA VAL A 213 -2.47 3.43 8.83
C VAL A 213 -2.61 2.23 9.77
N PHE A 214 -1.50 1.70 10.25
CA PHE A 214 -1.44 0.59 11.21
C PHE A 214 -1.36 1.07 12.67
N GLY A 215 -1.43 2.39 12.90
CA GLY A 215 -1.21 2.99 14.21
C GLY A 215 0.25 2.88 14.69
N LEU A 216 1.19 2.80 13.76
CA LEU A 216 2.63 2.70 14.00
C LEU A 216 3.35 4.00 13.58
N PRO A 217 4.52 4.32 14.15
CA PRO A 217 5.35 5.39 13.66
C PRO A 217 6.07 4.96 12.37
N ASP A 218 6.38 5.92 11.51
CA ASP A 218 7.39 5.73 10.47
C ASP A 218 8.79 5.76 11.10
N PHE A 219 9.73 5.00 10.53
CA PHE A 219 11.12 4.97 10.97
C PHE A 219 12.02 5.67 9.97
N ALA A 220 13.04 6.36 10.47
CA ALA A 220 14.10 6.92 9.65
C ALA A 220 15.48 6.57 10.23
N ALA A 221 16.48 6.35 9.40
CA ALA A 221 17.87 6.21 9.84
C ALA A 221 18.82 6.82 8.81
N LEU A 222 19.88 7.47 9.31
CA LEU A 222 20.97 7.95 8.47
C LEU A 222 22.01 6.84 8.34
N ALA A 223 22.06 6.22 7.17
CA ALA A 223 23.03 5.19 6.83
C ALA A 223 24.30 5.79 6.21
N GLU A 224 25.41 5.06 6.24
CA GLU A 224 26.66 5.49 5.60
C GLU A 224 26.52 5.56 4.07
N GLY A 225 25.64 4.75 3.49
CA GLY A 225 25.33 4.79 2.07
C GLY A 225 24.28 3.79 1.62
N HIS A 226 24.00 3.78 0.30
CA HIS A 226 22.95 2.95 -0.33
C HIS A 226 23.08 1.45 -0.06
N HIS A 227 24.31 0.97 0.17
CA HIS A 227 24.63 -0.44 0.38
C HIS A 227 24.05 -1.01 1.68
N GLU A 228 23.75 -0.16 2.68
CA GLU A 228 23.12 -0.59 3.94
C GLU A 228 21.60 -0.73 3.84
N GLY A 229 21.00 -0.45 2.68
CA GLY A 229 19.54 -0.40 2.58
C GLY A 229 18.85 -1.74 2.85
N GLU A 230 19.45 -2.88 2.52
CA GLU A 230 18.90 -4.20 2.87
C GLU A 230 18.88 -4.42 4.38
N ARG A 231 19.95 -4.01 5.07
CA ARG A 231 20.06 -4.08 6.53
C ARG A 231 18.97 -3.26 7.21
N TYR A 232 18.83 -1.99 6.85
CA TYR A 232 17.81 -1.12 7.46
C TYR A 232 16.39 -1.51 7.09
N SER A 233 16.16 -1.97 5.85
CA SER A 233 14.87 -2.54 5.44
C SER A 233 14.49 -3.74 6.31
N GLY A 234 15.41 -4.70 6.50
CA GLY A 234 15.17 -5.86 7.35
C GLY A 234 14.91 -5.50 8.81
N ILE A 235 15.67 -4.55 9.37
CA ILE A 235 15.45 -4.05 10.74
C ILE A 235 14.04 -3.45 10.82
N PHE A 236 13.72 -2.43 10.03
CA PHE A 236 12.44 -1.74 10.12
C PHE A 236 11.25 -2.67 9.88
N ASN A 237 11.36 -3.61 8.94
CA ASN A 237 10.32 -4.60 8.72
C ASN A 237 10.07 -5.46 9.98
N ASN A 238 11.13 -6.01 10.58
CA ASN A 238 11.02 -6.84 11.79
C ASN A 238 10.42 -6.06 12.96
N VAL A 239 10.84 -4.79 13.14
CA VAL A 239 10.29 -3.91 14.17
C VAL A 239 8.81 -3.66 13.95
N MET A 240 8.42 -3.26 12.74
CA MET A 240 7.01 -2.98 12.43
C MET A 240 6.12 -4.20 12.63
N HIS A 241 6.56 -5.39 12.18
CA HIS A 241 5.84 -6.64 12.44
C HIS A 241 5.68 -6.91 13.94
N TYR A 242 6.76 -6.77 14.73
CA TYR A 242 6.67 -6.93 16.18
C TYR A 242 5.66 -5.97 16.81
N LEU A 243 5.67 -4.69 16.44
CA LEU A 243 4.74 -3.70 16.98
C LEU A 243 3.29 -3.97 16.56
N LEU A 244 3.09 -4.42 15.32
CA LEU A 244 1.78 -4.78 14.79
C LEU A 244 1.18 -5.99 15.54
N GLU A 245 1.96 -7.06 15.72
CA GLU A 245 1.50 -8.30 16.35
C GLU A 245 1.32 -8.16 17.87
N SER A 246 2.25 -7.47 18.54
CA SER A 246 2.20 -7.32 20.00
C SER A 246 1.27 -6.20 20.47
N GLY A 247 0.94 -5.25 19.59
CA GLY A 247 0.24 -4.02 19.95
C GLY A 247 1.10 -3.05 20.76
N ALA A 248 2.40 -3.32 20.91
CA ALA A 248 3.32 -2.41 21.58
C ALA A 248 3.40 -1.06 20.87
N ARG A 249 3.85 -0.05 21.60
CA ARG A 249 4.09 1.30 21.09
C ARG A 249 5.51 1.70 21.45
N MET A 250 6.12 2.50 20.59
CA MET A 250 7.45 3.04 20.82
C MET A 250 7.41 4.56 20.78
N HIS A 251 8.26 5.19 21.59
CA HIS A 251 8.39 6.64 21.68
C HIS A 251 9.85 7.07 21.63
N ALA A 252 10.07 8.34 21.32
CA ALA A 252 11.38 8.95 21.44
C ALA A 252 11.96 8.79 22.86
N GLY A 253 13.25 8.48 22.94
CA GLY A 253 13.98 8.18 24.17
C GLY A 253 14.01 6.69 24.55
N GLU A 254 13.15 5.87 23.96
CA GLU A 254 13.15 4.42 24.21
C GLU A 254 14.23 3.69 23.41
N THR A 255 14.62 2.52 23.91
CA THR A 255 15.59 1.63 23.27
C THR A 255 15.02 0.24 23.12
N MET A 256 15.31 -0.42 22.00
CA MET A 256 14.93 -1.80 21.76
C MET A 256 16.12 -2.64 21.30
N GLN A 257 16.26 -3.83 21.85
CA GLN A 257 17.27 -4.78 21.40
C GLN A 257 16.84 -5.39 20.06
N ILE A 258 17.66 -5.26 19.02
CA ILE A 258 17.39 -5.76 17.67
C ILE A 258 18.37 -6.86 17.23
N GLY A 259 19.30 -7.22 18.09
CA GLY A 259 20.27 -8.29 17.90
C GLY A 259 20.96 -8.64 19.22
N ALA A 260 21.92 -9.57 19.20
CA ALA A 260 22.61 -9.99 20.43
C ALA A 260 23.26 -8.80 21.17
N GLU A 261 23.97 -7.94 20.43
CA GLU A 261 24.74 -6.81 20.98
C GLU A 261 24.32 -5.46 20.40
N THR A 262 23.25 -5.43 19.59
CA THR A 262 22.80 -4.23 18.87
C THR A 262 21.46 -3.77 19.40
N PHE A 263 21.39 -2.48 19.73
CA PHE A 263 20.18 -1.81 20.19
C PHE A 263 19.82 -0.67 19.23
N MET A 264 18.53 -0.39 19.13
CA MET A 264 17.98 0.73 18.39
C MET A 264 17.48 1.74 19.42
N LYS A 265 18.09 2.93 19.47
CA LYS A 265 17.63 4.08 20.25
C LYS A 265 16.77 4.96 19.34
N LEU A 266 15.64 5.41 19.86
CA LEU A 266 14.71 6.24 19.11
C LEU A 266 14.78 7.69 19.57
N ARG A 267 14.62 8.62 18.63
CA ARG A 267 14.46 10.05 18.91
C ARG A 267 13.49 10.68 17.93
N GLU A 268 12.97 11.84 18.30
CA GLU A 268 12.30 12.71 17.33
C GLU A 268 13.33 13.27 16.32
N PRO A 269 12.91 13.61 15.09
CA PRO A 269 13.71 14.40 14.17
C PRO A 269 14.18 15.70 14.82
N LEU A 270 15.41 16.11 14.52
CA LEU A 270 15.95 17.40 14.94
C LEU A 270 15.33 18.52 14.10
N GLU A 271 15.36 19.75 14.60
CA GLU A 271 14.76 20.90 13.90
C GLU A 271 15.33 21.12 12.48
N HIS A 272 16.64 20.87 12.30
CA HIS A 272 17.29 20.97 10.99
C HIS A 272 17.06 19.76 10.07
N GLU A 273 16.48 18.67 10.59
CA GLU A 273 16.04 17.50 9.81
C GLU A 273 14.58 17.68 9.33
N TYR A 274 14.20 18.91 8.94
CA TYR A 274 12.83 19.27 8.56
C TYR A 274 12.26 18.41 7.41
N TYR A 275 13.12 17.85 6.57
CA TYR A 275 12.76 16.92 5.49
C TYR A 275 12.26 15.55 5.99
N LEU A 276 12.45 15.22 7.28
CA LEU A 276 11.84 14.06 7.91
C LEU A 276 10.41 14.32 8.39
N GLN A 277 9.99 15.59 8.45
CA GLN A 277 8.62 15.90 8.85
C GLN A 277 7.62 15.34 7.83
N GLY A 278 6.45 14.96 8.33
CA GLY A 278 5.39 14.36 7.53
C GLY A 278 4.07 14.35 8.30
N PRO A 279 2.99 13.90 7.66
CA PRO A 279 1.68 13.79 8.31
C PRO A 279 1.68 12.74 9.44
N ALA A 280 2.52 11.71 9.32
CA ALA A 280 2.72 10.67 10.33
C ALA A 280 3.87 11.03 11.30
N GLN A 281 3.82 10.45 12.50
CA GLN A 281 4.96 10.50 13.43
C GLN A 281 6.15 9.76 12.80
N VAL A 282 7.34 10.36 12.89
CA VAL A 282 8.59 9.74 12.45
C VAL A 282 9.52 9.59 13.65
N LEU A 283 10.08 8.40 13.85
CA LEU A 283 11.09 8.12 14.86
C LEU A 283 12.43 7.83 14.17
N VAL A 284 13.44 8.62 14.49
CA VAL A 284 14.81 8.38 14.01
C VAL A 284 15.46 7.29 14.84
N ALA A 285 15.90 6.24 14.16
CA ALA A 285 16.55 5.07 14.71
C ALA A 285 18.07 5.20 14.63
N GLU A 286 18.72 5.16 15.80
CA GLU A 286 20.16 5.16 15.96
C GLU A 286 20.61 3.79 16.48
N LEU A 287 21.51 3.13 15.75
CA LEU A 287 22.05 1.84 16.18
C LEU A 287 23.19 2.05 17.18
N ILE A 288 23.03 1.50 18.38
CA ILE A 288 23.95 1.66 19.51
C ILE A 288 24.36 0.31 20.11
N SER A 289 25.46 0.29 20.85
CA SER A 289 25.88 -0.84 21.69
C SER A 289 25.30 -0.76 23.11
N ALA A 290 25.39 -1.87 23.85
CA ALA A 290 24.84 -1.97 25.20
C ALA A 290 25.36 -0.90 26.19
N ASP A 291 26.63 -0.50 26.06
CA ASP A 291 27.28 0.49 26.94
C ASP A 291 26.84 1.94 26.69
N GLN A 292 26.07 2.17 25.62
CA GLN A 292 25.51 3.46 25.24
C GLN A 292 24.04 3.63 25.69
N ILE A 293 23.43 2.58 26.23
CA ILE A 293 22.06 2.64 26.76
C ILE A 293 22.06 3.58 27.99
N ASN A 294 21.12 4.52 28.02
CA ASN A 294 20.97 5.56 29.08
C ASN A 294 22.08 6.64 29.14
N ARG A 295 22.88 6.80 28.08
CA ARG A 295 23.69 8.00 27.85
C ARG A 295 22.99 8.93 26.85
#